data_AF-S3J4R5-F1
#
_entry.id   AF-S3J4R5-F1
#
_cell.length_a   1.000
_cell.length_b   1.000
_cell.length_c   1.000
_cell.angle_alpha   90.00
_cell.angle_beta   90.00
_cell.angle_gamma   90.00
#
_symmetry.space_group_name_H-M   'P 1'
#
loop_
_entity.id
_entity.type
_entity.pdbx_description
1 polymer ?
#
loop_
_entity_poly.entity_id
_entity_poly.type
_entity_poly.pdbx_seq_one_letter_code
_entity_poly.pdbx_strand_id
1 'polypeptide(L)'
;MKNKQLLKILIGVAWIDGVIQPSERSYLRQVAVREKLDDDPEIKPLLSELKPVKTGECYRWLESYLGDNPSPETYQDLITSISTLIYSDDDVDIQEAKLLTKVQSLDPTHDSHRSILDKLVTGIQKLYHKAITESN
;
A
#
# COMPACT_ATOMS: atom_id res chain seq x y z
N MET A 1 6.73 -8.88 11.42
CA MET A 1 5.24 -8.96 11.39
C MET A 1 4.62 -7.76 10.69
N LYS A 2 5.04 -6.50 10.96
CA LYS A 2 4.58 -5.29 10.22
C LYS A 2 4.76 -5.38 8.70
N ASN A 3 5.93 -5.79 8.21
CA ASN A 3 6.24 -5.84 6.75
C ASN A 3 5.31 -6.78 5.97
N LYS A 4 4.83 -7.86 6.60
CA LYS A 4 3.82 -8.76 6.00
C LYS A 4 2.49 -8.04 5.78
N GLN A 5 2.00 -7.29 6.78
CA GLN A 5 0.76 -6.53 6.64
C GLN A 5 0.90 -5.45 5.57
N LEU A 6 2.02 -4.73 5.54
CA LEU A 6 2.31 -3.71 4.53
C LEU A 6 2.32 -4.32 3.12
N LEU A 7 2.98 -5.46 2.93
CA LEU A 7 2.99 -6.17 1.65
C LEU A 7 1.58 -6.66 1.26
N LYS A 8 0.77 -7.14 2.21
CA LYS A 8 -0.64 -7.50 1.95
C LYS A 8 -1.44 -6.28 1.49
N ILE A 9 -1.29 -5.13 2.15
CA ILE A 9 -1.94 -3.87 1.75
C ILE A 9 -1.49 -3.49 0.34
N LEU A 10 -0.19 -3.56 0.04
CA LEU A 10 0.35 -3.23 -1.28
C LEU A 10 -0.22 -4.14 -2.38
N ILE A 11 -0.28 -5.45 -2.14
CA ILE A 11 -0.91 -6.41 -3.06
C ILE A 11 -2.41 -6.12 -3.19
N GLY A 12 -3.09 -5.81 -2.08
CA GLY A 12 -4.50 -5.45 -2.08
C GLY A 12 -4.77 -4.21 -2.93
N VAL A 13 -3.94 -3.18 -2.81
CA VAL A 13 -4.02 -1.95 -3.60
C VAL A 13 -3.77 -2.22 -5.08
N ALA A 14 -2.79 -3.06 -5.43
CA ALA A 14 -2.57 -3.48 -6.81
C ALA A 14 -3.76 -4.26 -7.41
N TRP A 15 -4.53 -4.95 -6.58
CA TRP A 15 -5.76 -5.64 -7.00
C TRP A 15 -7.00 -4.74 -7.09
N ILE A 16 -6.95 -3.47 -6.67
CA ILE A 16 -8.15 -2.61 -6.65
C ILE A 16 -8.69 -2.35 -8.05
N ASP A 17 -7.82 -2.31 -9.06
CA ASP A 17 -8.21 -2.19 -10.46
C ASP A 17 -8.77 -3.52 -11.04
N GLY A 18 -8.83 -4.58 -10.22
CA GLY A 18 -9.34 -5.90 -10.57
C GLY A 18 -8.34 -6.81 -11.29
N VAL A 19 -7.18 -6.26 -11.69
CA VAL A 19 -6.10 -6.99 -12.35
C VAL A 19 -4.75 -6.40 -11.92
N ILE A 20 -3.80 -7.26 -11.54
CA ILE A 20 -2.41 -6.85 -11.33
C ILE A 20 -1.69 -6.92 -12.66
N GLN A 21 -1.02 -5.84 -13.06
CA GLN A 21 -0.22 -5.83 -14.28
C GLN A 21 1.05 -6.70 -14.13
N PRO A 22 1.61 -7.25 -15.23
CA PRO A 22 2.83 -8.05 -15.15
C PRO A 22 4.01 -7.33 -14.48
N SER A 23 4.17 -6.03 -14.76
CA SER A 23 5.20 -5.17 -14.16
C SER A 23 5.01 -5.01 -12.64
N GLU A 24 3.76 -4.78 -12.23
CA GLU A 24 3.32 -4.71 -10.84
C GLU A 24 3.64 -6.01 -10.09
N ARG A 25 3.29 -7.15 -10.68
CA ARG A 25 3.58 -8.48 -10.12
C ARG A 25 5.07 -8.73 -9.96
N SER A 26 5.87 -8.37 -10.97
CA SER A 26 7.32 -8.53 -10.93
C SER A 26 7.90 -7.74 -9.75
N TYR A 27 7.46 -6.49 -9.61
CA TYR A 27 7.88 -5.62 -8.51
C TYR A 27 7.45 -6.15 -7.14
N LEU A 28 6.20 -6.59 -6.97
CA LEU A 28 5.73 -7.17 -5.70
C LEU A 28 6.51 -8.42 -5.31
N ARG A 29 6.92 -9.24 -6.28
CA ARG A 29 7.80 -10.39 -6.01
C ARG A 29 9.19 -9.94 -5.57
N GLN A 30 9.76 -8.91 -6.20
CA GLN A 30 11.05 -8.37 -5.77
C GLN A 30 10.98 -7.83 -4.33
N VAL A 31 9.93 -7.09 -3.99
CA VAL A 31 9.69 -6.61 -2.62
C VAL A 31 9.55 -7.80 -1.67
N ALA A 32 8.76 -8.82 -2.02
CA ALA A 32 8.59 -10.00 -1.19
C ALA A 32 9.92 -10.75 -0.93
N VAL A 33 10.77 -10.89 -1.95
CA VAL A 33 12.10 -11.50 -1.81
C VAL A 33 13.02 -10.64 -0.94
N ARG A 34 13.01 -9.32 -1.14
CA ARG A 34 13.79 -8.35 -0.33
C ARG A 34 13.42 -8.44 1.15
N GLU A 35 12.12 -8.54 1.43
CA GLU A 35 11.59 -8.68 2.78
C GLU A 35 11.64 -10.11 3.33
N LYS A 36 12.15 -11.09 2.57
CA LYS A 36 12.17 -12.52 2.91
C LYS A 36 10.78 -13.10 3.24
N LEU A 37 9.77 -12.63 2.51
CA LEU A 37 8.37 -13.00 2.61
C LEU A 37 7.87 -13.79 1.39
N ASP A 38 8.75 -14.09 0.44
CA ASP A 38 8.43 -14.79 -0.82
C ASP A 38 7.99 -16.24 -0.61
N ASP A 39 8.49 -16.91 0.42
CA ASP A 39 8.06 -18.25 0.83
C ASP A 39 6.93 -18.26 1.87
N ASP A 40 6.41 -17.09 2.24
CA ASP A 40 5.33 -17.02 3.21
C ASP A 40 4.02 -17.59 2.64
N PRO A 41 3.35 -18.54 3.33
CA PRO A 41 2.16 -19.21 2.83
C PRO A 41 0.95 -18.27 2.67
N GLU A 42 0.95 -17.09 3.29
CA GLU A 42 -0.09 -16.08 3.06
C GLU A 42 0.23 -15.16 1.88
N ILE A 43 1.50 -14.85 1.63
CA ILE A 43 1.93 -13.92 0.57
C ILE A 43 2.04 -14.62 -0.79
N LYS A 44 2.62 -15.82 -0.81
CA LYS A 44 2.82 -16.64 -2.00
C LYS A 44 1.55 -16.83 -2.86
N PRO A 45 0.36 -17.18 -2.31
CA PRO A 45 -0.88 -17.29 -3.09
C PRO A 45 -1.40 -15.94 -3.62
N LEU A 46 -1.09 -14.83 -2.93
CA LEU A 46 -1.51 -13.50 -3.35
C LEU A 46 -0.68 -12.98 -4.54
N LEU A 47 0.63 -13.32 -4.57
CA LEU A 47 1.56 -12.96 -5.65
C LEU A 47 1.46 -13.84 -6.91
N SER A 48 0.75 -14.97 -6.82
CA SER A 48 0.61 -15.95 -7.90
C SER A 48 -0.72 -15.85 -8.63
N GLU A 49 -1.53 -14.82 -8.34
CA GLU A 49 -2.89 -14.63 -8.87
C GLU A 49 -3.87 -15.78 -8.58
N LEU A 50 -3.42 -16.80 -7.84
CA LEU A 50 -4.22 -17.93 -7.38
C LEU A 50 -5.38 -17.46 -6.50
N LYS A 51 -5.20 -16.33 -5.81
CA LYS A 51 -6.24 -15.71 -4.99
C LYS A 51 -6.35 -14.21 -5.29
N PRO A 52 -7.32 -13.77 -6.11
CA PRO A 52 -7.57 -12.34 -6.30
C PRO A 52 -8.02 -11.72 -4.98
N VAL A 53 -7.44 -10.56 -4.65
CA VAL A 53 -7.85 -9.81 -3.46
C VAL A 53 -9.07 -8.97 -3.81
N LYS A 54 -10.15 -9.13 -3.04
CA LYS A 54 -11.32 -8.26 -3.20
C LYS A 54 -11.02 -6.90 -2.60
N THR A 55 -11.57 -5.83 -3.18
CA THR A 55 -11.46 -4.46 -2.66
C THR A 55 -11.85 -4.40 -1.18
N GLY A 56 -12.91 -5.11 -0.78
CA GLY A 56 -13.34 -5.22 0.62
C GLY A 56 -12.31 -5.85 1.56
N GLU A 57 -11.47 -6.77 1.09
CA GLU A 57 -10.37 -7.32 1.88
C GLU A 57 -9.22 -6.32 2.01
N CYS A 58 -8.92 -5.55 0.97
CA CYS A 58 -7.94 -4.48 1.02
C CYS A 58 -8.33 -3.42 2.05
N TYR A 59 -9.57 -2.94 2.04
CA TYR A 59 -10.05 -1.99 3.04
C TYR A 59 -9.99 -2.57 4.45
N ARG A 60 -10.38 -3.84 4.63
CA ARG A 60 -10.28 -4.49 5.94
C ARG A 60 -8.84 -4.59 6.43
N TRP A 61 -7.86 -4.79 5.55
CA TRP A 61 -6.43 -4.78 5.92
C TRP A 61 -5.95 -3.38 6.30
N LEU A 62 -6.41 -2.35 5.58
CA LEU A 62 -6.15 -0.95 5.94
C LEU A 62 -6.75 -0.61 7.30
N GLU A 63 -8.04 -0.89 7.52
CA GLU A 63 -8.72 -0.69 8.81
C GLU A 63 -8.03 -1.46 9.93
N SER A 64 -7.62 -2.70 9.68
CA SER A 64 -6.87 -3.49 10.67
C SER A 64 -5.49 -2.92 10.99
N TYR A 65 -4.85 -2.20 10.06
CA TYR A 65 -3.58 -1.52 10.30
C TYR A 65 -3.79 -0.20 11.04
N LEU A 66 -4.83 0.52 10.66
CA LEU A 66 -5.22 1.84 11.16
C LEU A 66 -5.88 1.80 12.55
N GLY A 67 -6.51 0.68 12.90
CA GLY A 67 -7.26 0.50 14.15
C GLY A 67 -8.61 1.21 14.15
N ASP A 68 -9.30 1.17 15.29
CA ASP A 68 -10.68 1.68 15.43
C ASP A 68 -10.79 3.21 15.37
N ASN A 69 -9.70 3.94 15.62
CA ASN A 69 -9.67 5.40 15.57
C ASN A 69 -8.33 5.92 15.04
N PRO A 70 -8.11 5.86 13.72
CA PRO A 70 -6.85 6.26 13.13
C PRO A 70 -6.59 7.74 13.29
N SER A 71 -5.49 8.06 13.96
CA SER A 71 -4.95 9.41 14.04
C SER A 71 -4.25 9.80 12.72
N PRO A 72 -4.11 11.10 12.42
CA PRO A 72 -3.25 11.59 11.33
C PRO A 72 -1.86 10.95 11.31
N GLU A 73 -1.28 10.72 12.48
CA GLU A 73 0.02 10.07 12.66
C GLU A 73 0.01 8.60 12.20
N THR A 74 -1.10 7.88 12.39
CA THR A 74 -1.23 6.48 11.97
C THR A 74 -1.30 6.37 10.45
N TYR A 75 -2.00 7.31 9.80
CA TYR A 75 -2.01 7.43 8.34
C TYR A 75 -0.61 7.76 7.81
N GLN A 76 0.12 8.62 8.52
CA GLN A 76 1.48 8.95 8.17
C GLN A 76 2.41 7.75 8.32
N ASP A 77 2.37 7.03 9.44
CA ASP A 77 3.16 5.80 9.65
C ASP A 77 2.90 4.76 8.54
N LEU A 78 1.65 4.60 8.10
CA LEU A 78 1.32 3.71 6.98
C LEU A 78 1.98 4.17 5.67
N ILE A 79 1.86 5.46 5.33
CA ILE A 79 2.42 6.03 4.11
C ILE A 79 3.95 5.94 4.13
N THR A 80 4.59 6.33 5.24
CA THR A 80 6.03 6.22 5.43
C THR A 80 6.46 4.77 5.28
N SER A 81 5.81 3.85 5.99
CA SER A 81 6.15 2.44 5.95
C SER A 81 6.02 1.83 4.55
N ILE A 82 4.99 2.19 3.80
CA ILE A 82 4.83 1.79 2.40
C ILE A 82 5.88 2.44 1.51
N SER A 83 6.18 3.71 1.73
CA SER A 83 7.18 4.46 0.94
C SER A 83 8.57 3.87 1.17
N THR A 84 8.98 3.59 2.40
CA THR A 84 10.21 2.85 2.73
C THR A 84 10.20 1.42 2.20
N LEU A 85 9.03 0.78 2.12
CA LEU A 85 8.90 -0.54 1.53
C LEU A 85 9.08 -0.52 0.00
N ILE A 86 8.81 0.60 -0.67
CA ILE A 86 8.87 0.75 -2.13
C ILE A 86 10.22 1.37 -2.55
N TYR A 87 10.54 2.53 -1.99
CA TYR A 87 11.71 3.35 -2.28
C TYR A 87 12.83 3.15 -1.25
N SER A 88 14.07 3.38 -1.67
CA SER A 88 15.23 3.55 -0.78
C SER A 88 15.14 4.88 -0.02
N ASP A 89 15.69 4.93 1.20
CA ASP A 89 15.58 6.08 2.14
C ASP A 89 15.76 7.46 1.51
N ASP A 90 16.64 7.64 0.52
CA ASP A 90 16.89 8.94 -0.15
C ASP A 90 15.71 9.50 -0.97
N ASP A 91 14.75 8.67 -1.42
CA ASP A 91 13.61 9.11 -2.25
C ASP A 91 12.27 9.12 -1.50
N VAL A 92 12.25 8.57 -0.28
CA VAL A 92 11.03 8.39 0.54
C VAL A 92 10.44 9.74 0.93
N ASP A 93 11.27 10.66 1.45
CA ASP A 93 10.81 11.92 2.05
C ASP A 93 10.01 12.80 1.07
N ILE A 94 10.45 12.88 -0.19
CA ILE A 94 9.80 13.72 -1.21
C ILE A 94 8.46 13.13 -1.64
N GLN A 95 8.38 11.80 -1.79
CA GLN A 95 7.15 11.14 -2.22
C GLN A 95 6.12 11.08 -1.08
N GLU A 96 6.58 10.81 0.14
CA GLU A 96 5.77 10.83 1.35
C GLU A 96 5.16 12.22 1.56
N ALA A 97 5.96 13.30 1.55
CA ALA A 97 5.46 14.65 1.78
C ALA A 97 4.36 15.06 0.78
N LYS A 98 4.51 14.69 -0.50
CA LYS A 98 3.49 14.94 -1.53
C LYS A 98 2.20 14.16 -1.29
N LEU A 99 2.31 12.91 -0.83
CA LEU A 99 1.13 12.10 -0.54
C LEU A 99 0.44 12.56 0.75
N LEU A 100 1.21 12.84 1.80
CA LEU A 100 0.72 13.38 3.07
C LEU A 100 0.04 14.71 2.88
N THR A 101 0.58 15.63 2.09
CA THR A 101 -0.09 16.91 1.83
C THR A 101 -1.48 16.70 1.23
N LYS A 102 -1.65 15.70 0.35
CA LYS A 102 -2.96 15.36 -0.24
C LYS A 102 -3.89 14.65 0.73
N VAL A 103 -3.35 13.92 1.70
CA VAL A 103 -4.11 13.18 2.72
C VAL A 103 -4.47 14.08 3.91
N GLN A 104 -3.60 15.01 4.30
CA GLN A 104 -3.82 15.99 5.38
C GLN A 104 -4.66 17.18 4.92
N SER A 105 -4.73 17.48 3.62
CA SER A 105 -5.73 18.41 3.09
C SER A 105 -7.17 17.87 3.18
N LEU A 106 -7.34 16.64 3.68
CA LEU A 106 -8.63 16.02 3.87
C LEU A 106 -9.11 16.34 5.26
N ASP A 107 -10.21 17.07 5.33
CA ASP A 107 -10.81 17.45 6.59
C ASP A 107 -11.63 16.26 7.14
N PRO A 108 -11.18 15.59 8.22
CA PRO A 108 -11.89 14.46 8.80
C PRO A 108 -13.26 14.85 9.39
N THR A 109 -13.57 16.14 9.47
CA THR A 109 -14.90 16.64 9.87
C THR A 109 -15.93 16.60 8.74
N HIS A 110 -15.50 16.48 7.48
CA HIS A 110 -16.38 16.51 6.29
C HIS A 110 -16.34 15.23 5.44
N ASP A 111 -15.25 14.46 5.48
CA ASP A 111 -15.10 13.23 4.72
C ASP A 111 -15.46 11.98 5.55
N SER A 112 -16.26 11.07 4.99
CA SER A 112 -16.50 9.76 5.61
C SER A 112 -15.19 8.94 5.70
N HIS A 113 -15.06 8.08 6.71
CA HIS A 113 -13.90 7.18 6.88
C HIS A 113 -13.51 6.46 5.58
N ARG A 114 -14.51 6.07 4.78
CA ARG A 114 -14.34 5.43 3.47
C ARG A 114 -13.70 6.34 2.43
N SER A 115 -14.04 7.64 2.41
CA SER A 115 -13.42 8.64 1.52
C SER A 115 -11.92 8.80 1.81
N ILE A 116 -11.54 8.75 3.09
CA ILE A 116 -10.14 8.81 3.51
C ILE A 116 -9.39 7.54 3.03
N LEU A 117 -9.97 6.36 3.26
CA LEU A 117 -9.41 5.10 2.79
C LEU A 117 -9.23 5.05 1.26
N ASP A 118 -10.20 5.53 0.49
CA ASP A 118 -10.11 5.61 -0.98
C ASP A 118 -8.95 6.50 -1.44
N LYS A 119 -8.74 7.62 -0.74
CA LYS A 119 -7.66 8.56 -1.05
C LYS A 119 -6.29 7.99 -0.68
N LEU A 120 -6.20 7.24 0.43
CA LEU A 120 -4.98 6.51 0.81
C LEU A 120 -4.64 5.43 -0.21
N VAL A 121 -5.61 4.61 -0.57
CA VAL A 121 -5.49 3.61 -1.64
C VAL A 121 -4.94 4.25 -2.90
N THR A 122 -5.61 5.31 -3.39
CA THR A 122 -5.23 6.02 -4.61
C THR A 122 -3.81 6.59 -4.51
N GLY A 123 -3.44 7.05 -3.32
CA GLY A 123 -2.11 7.52 -2.98
C GLY A 123 -1.03 6.45 -3.11
N ILE A 124 -1.25 5.31 -2.44
CA ILE A 124 -0.38 4.14 -2.48
C ILE A 124 -0.25 3.62 -3.91
N GLN A 125 -1.36 3.55 -4.66
CA GLN A 125 -1.40 3.13 -6.05
C GLN A 125 -0.49 4.02 -6.92
N LYS A 126 -0.53 5.34 -6.72
CA LYS A 126 0.34 6.28 -7.45
C LYS A 126 1.82 6.12 -7.10
N LEU A 127 2.15 5.97 -5.82
CA LEU A 127 3.54 5.71 -5.38
C LEU A 127 4.07 4.43 -6.01
N TYR A 128 3.28 3.38 -5.92
CA TYR A 128 3.60 2.07 -6.45
C TYR A 128 3.80 2.09 -7.97
N HIS A 129 2.87 2.68 -8.72
CA HIS A 129 2.97 2.78 -10.18
C HIS A 129 4.17 3.63 -10.62
N LYS A 130 4.47 4.69 -9.87
CA LYS A 130 5.64 5.53 -10.11
C LYS A 130 6.94 4.75 -9.87
N ALA A 131 7.04 4.01 -8.77
CA ALA A 131 8.22 3.20 -8.47
C ALA A 131 8.47 2.13 -9.54
N ILE A 132 7.42 1.51 -10.07
CA ILE A 132 7.54 0.54 -11.18
C ILE A 132 8.05 1.21 -12.45
N THR A 133 7.56 2.42 -12.74
CA THR A 133 7.99 3.19 -13.92
C THR A 133 9.43 3.66 -13.80
N GLU A 134 9.89 4.02 -12.60
CA GLU A 134 11.28 4.44 -12.31
C GLU A 134 12.25 3.25 -12.17
N SER A 135 11.75 2.05 -11.88
CA SER A 135 12.55 0.82 -11.77
C SER A 135 12.77 0.09 -13.11
N ASN A 136 12.36 0.68 -14.24
CA ASN A 136 12.35 0.08 -15.57
C ASN A 136 13.04 0.98 -16.59
#